data_AF-A0A7S4CH83-F1
#
_entry.id   AF-A0A7S4CH83-F1
#
_cell.length_a   1.000
_cell.length_b   1.000
_cell.length_c   1.000
_cell.angle_alpha   90.00
_cell.angle_beta   90.00
_cell.angle_gamma   90.00
#
_symmetry.space_group_name_H-M   'P 1'
#
loop_
_entity.id
_entity.type
_entity.pdbx_description
1 polymer ?
#
loop_
_entity_poly.entity_id
_entity_poly.type
_entity_poly.pdbx_seq_one_letter_code
_entity_poly.pdbx_strand_id
1 'polypeptide(L)'
;AVGVELMARPSILFLDEPTTGLDSLGAYVLMDAVKRVRNEMGIACVCTIHQPSKDLFLKFDRLVLLAKGGKMVYCGDLGKSAKTFLDYMEGIDGVPAVRVGENPASWMLEQVGGGVQPDIQKANKLIQGWESSEPNARLQRDLEVLEVTDEIVGGGKYVVPTRQQLRVLIGRCNRIYWRSPSYNLVRTLLVLLLAALFGTVFWRMEYQSNEVFSRLSFCYTTSFYVGLTFLLSGVTTL
;
A
#
# COMPACT_ATOMS: atom_id res chain seq x y z
N ALA A 1 2.63 -1.82 -7.71
CA ALA A 1 3.28 -1.33 -6.47
C ALA A 1 4.49 -2.20 -6.12
N VAL A 2 4.31 -3.49 -5.81
CA VAL A 2 5.39 -4.43 -5.41
C VAL A 2 6.65 -4.35 -6.29
N GLY A 3 6.50 -4.32 -7.61
CA GLY A 3 7.64 -4.22 -8.51
C GLY A 3 8.50 -2.96 -8.32
N VAL A 4 7.90 -1.81 -7.97
CA VAL A 4 8.66 -0.57 -7.71
C VAL A 4 9.49 -0.69 -6.44
N GLU A 5 8.95 -1.30 -5.39
CA GLU A 5 9.67 -1.54 -4.13
C GLU A 5 10.83 -2.53 -4.33
N LEU A 6 10.62 -3.57 -5.13
CA LEU A 6 11.68 -4.54 -5.46
C LEU A 6 12.84 -3.94 -6.25
N MET A 7 12.61 -2.88 -7.04
CA MET A 7 13.69 -2.20 -7.77
C MET A 7 14.69 -1.53 -6.84
N ALA A 8 14.30 -1.22 -5.60
CA ALA A 8 15.20 -0.68 -4.59
C ALA A 8 16.13 -1.74 -3.97
N ARG A 9 15.94 -3.03 -4.26
CA ARG A 9 16.66 -4.17 -3.66
C ARG A 9 16.73 -4.08 -2.13
N PRO A 10 15.57 -4.04 -1.45
CA PRO A 10 15.54 -3.90 0.00
C PRO A 10 16.02 -5.18 0.70
N SER A 11 16.65 -5.07 1.87
CA SER A 11 16.98 -6.24 2.70
C SER A 11 15.72 -6.87 3.33
N ILE A 12 14.69 -6.05 3.59
CA ILE A 12 13.40 -6.48 4.14
C ILE A 12 12.28 -5.84 3.31
N LEU A 13 11.36 -6.67 2.82
CA LEU A 13 10.17 -6.26 2.08
C LEU A 13 8.92 -6.40 2.94
N PHE A 14 8.21 -5.29 3.17
CA PHE A 14 6.92 -5.28 3.83
C PHE A 14 5.81 -5.13 2.79
N LEU A 15 4.82 -6.03 2.82
CA LEU A 15 3.66 -6.01 1.92
C LEU A 15 2.38 -5.96 2.73
N ASP A 16 1.65 -4.86 2.62
CA ASP A 16 0.34 -4.73 3.27
C ASP A 16 -0.75 -5.25 2.32
N GLU A 17 -1.41 -6.34 2.72
CA GLU A 17 -2.48 -7.02 1.97
C GLU A 17 -2.25 -7.13 0.46
N PRO A 18 -1.13 -7.71 -0.02
CA PRO A 18 -0.76 -7.70 -1.43
C PRO A 18 -1.75 -8.45 -2.35
N THR A 19 -2.62 -9.29 -1.76
CA THR A 19 -3.61 -10.08 -2.49
C THR A 19 -4.98 -9.41 -2.57
N THR A 20 -5.19 -8.27 -1.91
CA THR A 20 -6.49 -7.59 -1.90
C THR A 20 -6.84 -7.08 -3.30
N GLY A 21 -8.06 -7.40 -3.76
CA GLY A 21 -8.53 -7.07 -5.11
C GLY A 21 -8.06 -8.04 -6.21
N LEU A 22 -7.32 -9.09 -5.87
CA LEU A 22 -6.99 -10.18 -6.79
C LEU A 22 -7.93 -11.37 -6.61
N ASP A 23 -8.15 -12.11 -7.69
CA ASP A 23 -8.75 -13.43 -7.63
C ASP A 23 -7.75 -14.45 -7.05
N SER A 24 -8.23 -15.66 -6.76
CA SER A 24 -7.40 -16.69 -6.12
C SER A 24 -6.16 -17.06 -6.94
N LEU A 25 -6.28 -17.08 -8.27
CA LEU A 25 -5.17 -17.38 -9.16
C LEU A 25 -4.16 -16.22 -9.22
N GLY A 26 -4.63 -14.98 -9.37
CA GLY A 26 -3.78 -13.79 -9.37
C GLY A 26 -2.99 -13.65 -8.06
N ALA A 27 -3.66 -13.87 -6.92
CA ALA A 27 -3.02 -13.88 -5.61
C ALA A 27 -1.94 -14.96 -5.50
N TYR A 28 -2.23 -16.18 -5.99
CA TYR A 28 -1.27 -17.28 -6.03
C TYR A 28 -0.04 -16.93 -6.87
N VAL A 29 -0.23 -16.43 -8.09
CA VAL A 29 0.87 -16.07 -9.00
C VAL A 29 1.72 -14.94 -8.42
N LEU A 30 1.09 -13.93 -7.83
CA LEU A 30 1.79 -12.82 -7.19
C LEU A 30 2.68 -13.31 -6.05
N MET A 31 2.13 -14.10 -5.13
CA MET A 31 2.87 -14.56 -3.95
C MET A 31 3.94 -15.60 -4.32
N ASP A 32 3.73 -16.38 -5.37
CA ASP A 32 4.76 -17.25 -5.92
C ASP A 32 5.93 -16.46 -6.55
N ALA A 33 5.63 -15.36 -7.24
CA ALA A 33 6.65 -14.45 -7.74
C ALA A 33 7.43 -13.78 -6.60
N VAL A 34 6.74 -13.30 -5.55
CA VAL A 34 7.38 -12.74 -4.35
C VAL A 34 8.28 -13.78 -3.68
N LYS A 35 7.82 -15.03 -3.54
CA LYS A 35 8.62 -16.12 -2.96
C LYS A 35 9.87 -16.43 -3.80
N ARG A 36 9.77 -16.41 -5.13
CA ARG A 36 10.92 -16.56 -6.03
C ARG A 36 11.93 -15.43 -5.86
N VAL A 37 11.47 -14.18 -5.91
CA VAL A 37 12.33 -13.00 -5.74
C VAL A 37 13.02 -13.02 -4.38
N ARG A 38 12.30 -13.38 -3.32
CA ARG A 38 12.86 -13.58 -1.98
C ARG A 38 14.03 -14.56 -1.99
N ASN A 39 13.85 -15.73 -2.62
CA ASN A 39 14.88 -16.76 -2.71
C ASN A 39 16.09 -16.33 -3.53
N GLU A 40 15.86 -15.63 -4.65
CA GLU A 40 16.93 -15.18 -5.53
C GLU A 40 17.74 -14.02 -4.94
N MET A 41 17.08 -13.09 -4.25
CA MET A 41 17.72 -11.90 -3.69
C MET A 41 18.18 -12.09 -2.23
N GLY A 42 17.76 -13.15 -1.55
CA GLY A 42 18.11 -13.41 -0.14
C GLY A 42 17.49 -12.40 0.83
N ILE A 43 16.31 -11.85 0.51
CA ILE A 43 15.65 -10.80 1.30
C ILE A 43 14.64 -11.40 2.27
N ALA A 44 14.37 -10.75 3.40
CA ALA A 44 13.25 -11.11 4.26
C ALA A 44 11.95 -10.50 3.73
N CYS A 45 10.85 -11.25 3.75
CA CYS A 45 9.54 -10.75 3.32
C CYS A 45 8.51 -10.94 4.43
N VAL A 46 7.82 -9.86 4.79
CA VAL A 46 6.74 -9.85 5.79
C VAL A 46 5.49 -9.32 5.10
N CYS A 47 4.38 -10.03 5.23
CA CYS A 47 3.12 -9.58 4.65
C CYS A 47 1.92 -9.86 5.55
N THR A 48 0.91 -8.99 5.46
CA THR A 48 -0.41 -9.20 6.04
C THR A 48 -1.33 -9.83 4.99
N ILE A 49 -2.14 -10.81 5.37
CA ILE A 49 -3.13 -11.41 4.48
C ILE A 49 -4.43 -11.57 5.25
N HIS A 50 -5.51 -10.94 4.76
CA HIS A 50 -6.78 -10.93 5.48
C HIS A 50 -7.42 -12.33 5.54
N GLN A 51 -7.46 -13.09 4.43
CA GLN A 51 -7.98 -14.46 4.38
C GLN A 51 -7.37 -15.23 3.19
N PRO A 52 -6.29 -16.01 3.37
CA PRO A 52 -5.69 -16.73 2.25
C PRO A 52 -6.49 -17.99 1.88
N SER A 53 -6.45 -18.34 0.59
CA SER A 53 -6.86 -19.67 0.14
C SER A 53 -5.92 -20.73 0.73
N LYS A 54 -6.38 -21.99 0.80
CA LYS A 54 -5.59 -23.11 1.32
C LYS A 54 -4.23 -23.22 0.63
N ASP A 55 -4.22 -23.21 -0.70
CA ASP A 55 -2.99 -23.37 -1.49
C ASP A 55 -2.01 -22.21 -1.27
N LEU A 56 -2.54 -21.00 -1.06
CA LEU A 56 -1.71 -19.84 -0.75
C LEU A 56 -1.16 -19.92 0.67
N PHE A 57 -1.99 -20.28 1.65
CA PHE A 57 -1.60 -20.42 3.05
C PHE A 57 -0.42 -21.38 3.21
N LEU A 58 -0.47 -22.52 2.53
CA LEU A 58 0.57 -23.55 2.59
C LEU A 58 1.90 -23.14 1.93
N LYS A 59 1.97 -22.00 1.23
CA LYS A 59 3.23 -21.48 0.69
C LYS A 59 4.03 -20.65 1.68
N PHE A 60 3.44 -20.20 2.78
CA PHE A 60 4.17 -19.43 3.79
C PHE A 60 5.10 -20.32 4.59
N ASP A 61 6.30 -19.81 4.90
CA ASP A 61 7.28 -20.57 5.67
C ASP A 61 7.03 -20.40 7.18
N ARG A 62 6.63 -19.20 7.61
CA ARG A 62 6.33 -18.83 9.00
C ARG A 62 5.00 -18.09 9.08
N LEU A 63 4.36 -18.17 10.24
CA LEU A 63 3.08 -17.55 10.54
C LEU A 63 3.21 -16.74 11.84
N VAL A 64 2.73 -15.49 11.79
CA VAL A 64 2.42 -14.71 12.99
C VAL A 64 0.90 -14.54 13.03
N LEU A 65 0.29 -15.12 14.07
CA LEU A 65 -1.15 -15.06 14.29
C LEU A 65 -1.44 -14.15 15.47
N LEU A 66 -2.27 -13.13 15.21
CA LEU A 66 -2.65 -12.13 16.20
C LEU A 66 -4.14 -12.23 16.50
N ALA A 67 -4.47 -12.20 17.79
CA ALA A 67 -5.82 -11.98 18.27
C ALA A 67 -6.16 -10.48 18.32
N LYS A 68 -7.46 -10.20 18.50
CA LYS A 68 -7.96 -8.85 18.70
C LYS A 68 -7.20 -8.15 19.85
N GLY A 69 -6.82 -6.90 19.62
CA GLY A 69 -5.97 -6.14 20.56
C GLY A 69 -4.47 -6.35 20.34
N GLY A 70 -4.07 -6.99 19.24
CA GLY A 70 -2.65 -7.14 18.87
C GLY A 70 -1.89 -8.16 19.72
N LYS A 71 -2.61 -9.07 20.38
CA LYS A 71 -2.02 -10.11 21.24
C LYS A 71 -1.62 -11.32 20.39
N MET A 72 -0.43 -11.84 20.64
CA MET A 72 0.10 -12.96 19.87
C MET A 72 -0.55 -14.27 20.33
N VAL A 73 -0.98 -15.08 19.37
CA VAL A 73 -1.51 -16.44 19.59
C VAL A 73 -0.52 -17.50 19.08
N TYR A 74 0.24 -17.14 18.05
CA TYR A 74 1.27 -18.01 17.49
C TYR A 74 2.32 -17.19 16.76
N CYS A 75 3.58 -17.55 16.89
CA CYS A 75 4.67 -17.04 16.06
C CYS A 75 5.69 -18.16 15.84
N GLY A 76 5.73 -18.71 14.62
CA GLY A 76 6.57 -19.86 14.36
C GLY A 76 6.48 -20.36 12.94
N ASP A 77 7.15 -21.48 12.70
CA ASP A 77 7.17 -22.12 11.40
C ASP A 77 5.82 -22.77 11.12
N LEU A 78 5.28 -22.53 9.92
CA LEU A 78 4.03 -23.16 9.52
C LEU A 78 4.20 -24.68 9.44
N GLY A 79 5.39 -25.13 9.02
CA GLY A 79 5.72 -26.54 8.82
C GLY A 79 5.14 -27.10 7.52
N LYS A 80 5.52 -28.33 7.18
CA LYS A 80 5.00 -29.01 5.98
C LYS A 80 3.49 -29.16 6.09
N SER A 81 2.76 -28.62 5.11
CA SER A 81 1.30 -28.66 5.07
C SER A 81 0.63 -28.06 6.32
N ALA A 82 1.23 -27.04 6.94
CA ALA A 82 0.77 -26.42 8.18
C ALA A 82 0.81 -27.30 9.44
N LYS A 83 1.44 -28.49 9.38
CA LYS A 83 1.38 -29.46 10.48
C LYS A 83 1.94 -28.93 11.79
N THR A 84 3.07 -28.23 11.79
CA THR A 84 3.70 -27.70 13.01
C THR A 84 2.78 -26.70 13.73
N PHE A 85 2.12 -25.85 12.96
CA PHE A 85 1.12 -24.92 13.48
C PHE A 85 -0.14 -25.64 14.00
N LEU A 86 -0.65 -26.62 13.25
CA LEU A 86 -1.84 -27.38 13.62
C LEU A 86 -1.61 -28.21 14.89
N ASP A 87 -0.51 -28.94 14.97
CA ASP A 87 -0.14 -29.74 16.15
C ASP A 87 -0.04 -28.84 17.41
N TYR A 88 0.46 -27.61 17.27
CA TYR A 88 0.49 -26.63 18.36
C TYR A 88 -0.93 -26.19 18.76
N MET A 89 -1.75 -25.78 17.80
CA MET A 89 -3.10 -25.28 18.07
C MET A 89 -4.01 -26.35 18.68
N GLU A 90 -3.94 -27.58 18.15
CA GLU A 90 -4.72 -28.74 18.63
C GLU A 90 -4.25 -29.21 20.01
N GLY A 91 -3.03 -28.87 20.43
CA GLY A 91 -2.52 -29.12 21.78
C GLY A 91 -3.09 -28.19 22.85
N ILE A 92 -3.76 -27.09 22.47
CA ILE A 92 -4.38 -26.15 23.40
C ILE A 92 -5.76 -26.68 23.80
N ASP A 93 -6.01 -26.77 25.10
CA ASP A 93 -7.29 -27.29 25.62
C ASP A 93 -8.50 -26.47 25.11
N GLY A 94 -9.49 -27.19 24.59
CA GLY A 94 -10.71 -26.63 24.01
C GLY A 94 -10.61 -26.17 22.55
N VAL A 95 -9.48 -26.37 21.87
CA VAL A 95 -9.36 -26.14 20.42
C VAL A 95 -9.73 -27.43 19.65
N PRO A 96 -10.77 -27.42 18.81
CA PRO A 96 -11.14 -28.61 18.03
C PRO A 96 -10.16 -28.83 16.87
N ALA A 97 -9.84 -30.09 16.58
CA ALA A 97 -9.03 -30.45 15.42
C ALA A 97 -9.64 -29.96 14.10
N VAL A 98 -8.77 -29.65 13.13
CA VAL A 98 -9.22 -29.20 11.79
C VAL A 98 -9.97 -30.32 11.10
N ARG A 99 -11.12 -30.01 10.49
CA ARG A 99 -11.90 -31.04 9.78
C ARG A 99 -11.20 -31.44 8.49
N VAL A 100 -11.38 -32.70 8.09
CA VAL A 100 -10.83 -33.20 6.81
C VAL A 100 -11.42 -32.39 5.65
N GLY A 101 -10.54 -31.76 4.86
CA GLY A 101 -10.92 -30.95 3.71
C GLY A 101 -11.19 -29.47 4.02
N GLU A 102 -11.24 -29.09 5.29
CA GLU A 102 -11.37 -27.68 5.71
C GLU A 102 -10.09 -26.90 5.38
N ASN A 103 -10.23 -25.58 5.13
CA ASN A 103 -9.10 -24.70 4.93
C ASN A 103 -8.49 -24.34 6.29
N PRO A 104 -7.23 -24.73 6.59
CA PRO A 104 -6.58 -24.41 7.85
C PRO A 104 -6.53 -22.90 8.13
N ALA A 105 -6.42 -22.07 7.09
CA ALA A 105 -6.40 -20.63 7.25
C ALA A 105 -7.73 -20.05 7.74
N SER A 106 -8.84 -20.53 7.16
CA SER A 106 -10.19 -20.13 7.57
C SER A 106 -10.49 -20.62 8.98
N TRP A 107 -10.21 -21.90 9.25
CA TRP A 107 -10.37 -22.49 10.57
C TRP A 107 -9.58 -21.73 11.65
N MET A 108 -8.33 -21.36 11.36
CA MET A 108 -7.48 -20.59 12.27
C MET A 108 -8.12 -19.25 12.65
N LEU A 109 -8.62 -18.51 11.65
CA LEU A 109 -9.24 -17.21 11.89
C LEU A 109 -10.53 -17.37 12.70
N GLU A 110 -11.30 -18.44 12.47
CA GLU A 110 -12.46 -18.77 13.32
C GLU A 110 -12.06 -19.06 14.77
N GLN A 111 -10.94 -19.76 15.00
CA GLN A 111 -10.45 -20.02 16.36
C GLN A 111 -10.11 -18.73 17.11
N VAL A 112 -9.51 -17.76 16.43
CA VAL A 112 -9.05 -16.49 17.01
C VAL A 112 -10.17 -15.44 17.14
N GLY A 113 -11.37 -15.73 16.64
CA GLY A 113 -12.53 -14.85 16.76
C GLY A 113 -12.77 -13.93 15.56
N GLY A 114 -12.26 -14.31 14.38
CA GLY A 114 -12.58 -13.68 13.09
C GLY A 114 -13.97 -14.04 12.53
N GLY A 115 -14.79 -14.78 13.27
CA GLY A 115 -16.16 -15.16 12.92
C GLY A 115 -17.23 -14.17 13.40
N VAL A 116 -18.51 -14.53 13.18
CA VAL A 116 -19.70 -13.66 13.36
C VAL A 116 -19.94 -13.24 14.83
N GLN A 117 -19.38 -13.96 15.81
CA GLN A 117 -19.36 -13.56 17.21
C GLN A 117 -17.97 -13.80 17.82
N PRO A 118 -17.24 -12.73 18.23
CA PRO A 118 -15.94 -12.88 18.86
C PRO A 118 -16.10 -13.46 20.27
N ASP A 119 -15.70 -14.71 20.46
CA ASP A 119 -15.60 -15.33 21.78
C ASP A 119 -14.32 -14.85 22.47
N ILE A 120 -14.48 -13.84 23.32
CA ILE A 120 -13.39 -13.24 24.10
C ILE A 120 -12.73 -14.28 25.03
N GLN A 121 -13.50 -15.21 25.58
CA GLN A 121 -12.96 -16.22 26.51
C GLN A 121 -12.04 -17.18 25.76
N LYS A 122 -12.47 -17.62 24.57
CA LYS A 122 -11.65 -18.47 23.70
C LYS A 122 -10.37 -17.75 23.26
N ALA A 123 -10.46 -16.50 22.83
CA ALA A 123 -9.28 -15.70 22.46
C ALA A 123 -8.30 -15.55 23.63
N ASN A 124 -8.79 -15.29 24.85
CA ASN A 124 -7.94 -15.18 26.05
C ASN A 124 -7.24 -16.50 26.38
N LYS A 125 -7.93 -17.64 26.24
CA LYS A 125 -7.30 -18.97 26.42
C LYS A 125 -6.17 -19.20 25.41
N LEU A 126 -6.37 -18.83 24.14
CA LEU A 126 -5.34 -18.95 23.11
C LEU A 126 -4.11 -18.08 23.42
N ILE A 127 -4.33 -16.85 23.89
CA ILE A 127 -3.26 -15.93 24.29
C ILE A 127 -2.48 -16.50 25.49
N GLN A 128 -3.18 -16.97 26.52
CA GLN A 128 -2.54 -17.60 27.70
C GLN A 128 -1.81 -18.90 27.33
N GLY A 129 -2.39 -19.68 26.41
CA GLY A 129 -1.76 -20.86 25.83
C GLY A 129 -0.42 -20.51 25.19
N TRP A 130 -0.38 -19.46 24.37
CA TRP A 130 0.86 -18.97 23.75
C TRP A 130 1.86 -18.48 24.80
N GLU A 131 1.44 -17.63 25.74
CA GLU A 131 2.32 -17.04 26.75
C GLU A 131 3.05 -18.11 27.59
N SER A 132 2.36 -19.19 27.94
CA SER A 132 2.90 -20.32 28.70
C SER A 132 3.56 -21.41 27.85
N SER A 133 3.56 -21.27 26.52
CA SER A 133 4.02 -22.31 25.60
C SER A 133 5.55 -22.40 25.48
N GLU A 134 6.06 -23.61 25.26
CA GLU A 134 7.49 -23.82 24.97
C GLU A 134 7.97 -23.08 23.69
N PRO A 135 7.19 -23.03 22.58
CA PRO A 135 7.55 -22.23 21.40
C PRO A 135 7.75 -20.74 21.71
N ASN A 136 6.91 -20.13 22.55
CA ASN A 136 7.09 -18.74 22.96
C ASN A 136 8.35 -18.55 23.80
N ALA A 137 8.63 -19.45 24.75
CA ALA A 137 9.85 -19.42 25.54
C ALA A 137 11.12 -19.61 24.69
N ARG A 138 11.05 -20.42 23.61
CA ARG A 138 12.12 -20.54 22.62
C ARG A 138 12.31 -19.24 21.84
N LEU A 139 11.22 -18.65 21.33
CA LEU A 139 11.25 -17.39 20.60
C LEU A 139 11.85 -16.27 21.44
N GLN A 140 11.47 -16.14 22.72
CA GLN A 140 12.04 -15.14 23.62
C GLN A 140 13.56 -15.31 23.79
N ARG A 141 14.03 -16.55 24.00
CA ARG A 141 15.47 -16.84 24.07
C ARG A 141 16.19 -16.51 22.77
N ASP A 142 15.61 -16.84 21.62
CA ASP A 142 16.20 -16.53 20.33
C ASP A 142 16.31 -15.00 20.14
N LEU A 143 15.30 -14.23 20.55
CA LEU A 143 15.30 -12.77 20.50
C LEU A 143 16.33 -12.13 21.44
N GLU A 144 16.60 -12.73 22.61
CA GLU A 144 17.60 -12.24 23.56
C GLU A 144 19.04 -12.38 23.05
N VAL A 145 19.30 -13.36 22.18
CA VAL A 145 20.63 -13.62 21.60
C VAL A 145 20.90 -12.77 20.35
N LEU A 146 19.87 -12.19 19.74
CA LEU A 146 20.04 -11.34 18.56
C LEU A 146 20.72 -10.02 18.93
N GLU A 147 21.98 -9.86 18.52
CA GLU A 147 22.65 -8.57 18.55
C GLU A 147 22.05 -7.66 17.49
N VAL A 148 21.61 -6.46 17.90
CA VAL A 148 21.17 -5.42 16.97
C VAL A 148 22.39 -4.90 16.24
N THR A 149 22.63 -5.37 15.02
CA THR A 149 23.66 -4.82 14.14
C THR A 149 23.19 -3.50 13.54
N ASP A 150 24.04 -2.47 13.62
CA ASP A 150 23.80 -1.15 13.00
C ASP A 150 23.79 -1.19 11.46
N GLU A 151 24.03 -2.35 10.84
CA GLU A 151 24.10 -2.51 9.37
C GLU A 151 22.80 -2.17 8.64
N ILE A 152 21.64 -2.19 9.32
CA ILE A 152 20.36 -1.79 8.73
C ILE A 152 20.15 -0.26 8.80
N VAL A 153 20.99 0.47 9.55
CA VAL A 153 20.96 1.94 9.65
C VAL A 153 21.71 2.56 8.47
N GLY A 154 21.33 2.17 7.25
CA GLY A 154 21.94 2.62 6.01
C GLY A 154 21.34 3.92 5.49
N GLY A 155 21.91 5.05 5.92
CA GLY A 155 21.83 6.34 5.22
C GLY A 155 20.58 7.19 5.51
N GLY A 156 20.73 8.51 5.38
CA GLY A 156 19.64 9.46 5.64
C GLY A 156 18.37 9.19 4.83
N LYS A 157 17.27 9.89 5.13
CA LYS A 157 15.91 9.68 4.57
C LYS A 157 15.84 9.44 3.05
N TYR A 158 16.82 9.90 2.27
CA TYR A 158 16.88 9.71 0.84
C TYR A 158 18.24 9.21 0.36
N VAL A 159 18.20 8.27 -0.58
CA VAL A 159 19.37 7.73 -1.27
C VAL A 159 20.02 8.76 -2.22
N VAL A 160 19.23 9.69 -2.77
CA VAL A 160 19.68 10.65 -3.79
C VAL A 160 19.45 12.12 -3.37
N PRO A 161 20.28 13.08 -3.82
CA PRO A 161 20.11 14.50 -3.50
C PRO A 161 18.81 15.12 -4.02
N THR A 162 18.27 16.11 -3.30
CA THR A 162 17.01 16.80 -3.63
C THR A 162 16.96 17.37 -5.05
N ARG A 163 18.09 17.89 -5.58
CA ARG A 163 18.13 18.41 -6.95
C ARG A 163 17.89 17.34 -8.01
N GLN A 164 18.39 16.14 -7.79
CA GLN A 164 18.17 15.01 -8.68
C GLN A 164 16.73 14.53 -8.58
N GLN A 165 16.17 14.44 -7.37
CA GLN A 165 14.75 14.13 -7.16
C GLN A 165 13.86 15.14 -7.90
N LEU A 166 14.13 16.43 -7.73
CA LEU A 166 13.37 17.51 -8.37
C LEU A 166 13.42 17.42 -9.89
N ARG A 167 14.61 17.18 -10.48
CA ARG A 167 14.76 17.02 -11.94
C ARG A 167 13.93 15.84 -12.46
N VAL A 168 13.97 14.70 -11.77
CA VAL A 168 13.21 13.51 -12.14
C VAL A 168 11.70 13.76 -12.00
N LEU A 169 11.26 14.39 -10.92
CA LEU A 169 9.86 14.72 -10.68
C LEU A 169 9.32 15.69 -11.73
N ILE A 170 10.05 16.77 -12.06
CA ILE A 170 9.66 17.71 -13.13
C ILE A 170 9.57 16.98 -14.47
N GLY A 171 10.57 16.16 -14.81
CA GLY A 171 10.54 15.36 -16.04
C GLY A 171 9.35 14.41 -16.10
N ARG A 172 9.01 13.76 -14.98
CA ARG A 172 7.85 12.87 -14.84
C ARG A 172 6.54 13.65 -15.00
N CYS A 173 6.38 14.77 -14.29
CA CYS A 173 5.19 15.62 -14.39
C CYS A 173 5.00 16.15 -15.82
N ASN A 174 6.06 16.61 -16.47
CA ASN A 174 5.99 17.07 -17.87
C ASN A 174 5.57 15.93 -18.81
N ARG A 175 6.12 14.72 -18.63
CA ARG A 175 5.74 13.56 -19.45
C ARG A 175 4.29 13.14 -19.22
N ILE A 176 3.81 13.12 -17.97
CA ILE A 176 2.42 12.81 -17.65
C ILE A 176 1.50 13.85 -18.30
N TYR A 177 1.82 15.13 -18.12
CA TYR A 177 1.10 16.24 -18.72
C TYR A 177 0.99 16.08 -20.24
N TRP A 178 2.08 15.88 -20.98
CA TRP A 178 1.99 15.74 -22.44
C TRP A 178 1.33 14.44 -22.92
N ARG A 179 1.26 13.40 -22.07
CA ARG A 179 0.59 12.13 -22.38
C ARG A 179 -0.90 12.11 -22.04
N SER A 180 -1.47 13.17 -21.47
CA SER A 180 -2.91 13.39 -21.31
C SER A 180 -3.44 14.42 -22.33
N PRO A 181 -3.43 14.10 -23.65
CA PRO A 181 -3.73 15.07 -24.71
C PRO A 181 -5.17 15.58 -24.65
N SER A 182 -6.13 14.76 -24.21
CA SER A 182 -7.55 15.14 -24.12
C SER A 182 -7.74 16.35 -23.20
N TYR A 183 -7.14 16.32 -22.01
CA TYR A 183 -7.24 17.41 -21.04
C TYR A 183 -6.57 18.69 -21.54
N ASN A 184 -5.34 18.58 -22.04
CA ASN A 184 -4.58 19.75 -22.50
C ASN A 184 -5.17 20.39 -23.75
N LEU A 185 -5.69 19.58 -24.68
CA LEU A 185 -6.32 20.08 -25.90
C LEU A 185 -7.61 20.83 -25.58
N VAL A 186 -8.48 20.27 -24.73
CA VAL A 186 -9.69 20.97 -24.28
C VAL A 186 -9.34 22.29 -23.59
N ARG A 187 -8.32 22.29 -22.74
CA ARG A 187 -7.84 23.50 -22.08
C ARG A 187 -7.32 24.54 -23.07
N THR A 188 -6.45 24.15 -24.01
CA THR A 188 -5.91 25.06 -25.02
C THR A 188 -7.00 25.62 -25.92
N LEU A 189 -7.95 24.78 -26.35
CA LEU A 189 -9.09 25.21 -27.16
C LEU A 189 -9.96 26.22 -26.39
N LEU A 190 -10.28 25.94 -25.13
CA LEU A 190 -11.09 26.83 -24.29
C LEU A 190 -10.39 28.19 -24.11
N VAL A 191 -9.09 28.20 -23.79
CA VAL A 191 -8.30 29.43 -23.66
C VAL A 191 -8.28 30.22 -24.98
N LEU A 192 -8.13 29.55 -26.13
CA LEU A 192 -8.16 30.22 -27.44
C LEU A 192 -9.54 30.81 -27.76
N LEU A 193 -10.62 30.08 -27.47
CA LEU A 193 -11.99 30.55 -27.68
C LEU A 193 -12.29 31.79 -26.81
N LEU A 194 -11.86 31.78 -25.56
CA LEU A 194 -12.02 32.93 -24.66
C LEU A 194 -11.12 34.10 -25.03
N ALA A 195 -9.89 33.86 -25.46
CA ALA A 195 -9.03 34.91 -25.99
C ALA A 195 -9.66 35.58 -27.22
N ALA A 196 -10.28 34.79 -28.11
CA ALA A 196 -11.01 35.33 -29.26
C ALA A 196 -12.24 36.13 -28.82
N LEU A 197 -13.04 35.64 -27.87
CA LEU A 197 -14.22 36.34 -27.35
C LEU A 197 -13.85 37.67 -26.69
N PHE A 198 -12.86 37.68 -25.79
CA PHE A 198 -12.40 38.92 -25.17
C PHE A 198 -11.75 39.86 -26.19
N GLY A 199 -11.00 39.33 -27.15
CA GLY A 199 -10.39 40.12 -28.22
C GLY A 199 -11.42 40.80 -29.14
N THR A 200 -12.57 40.16 -29.39
CA THR A 200 -13.64 40.74 -30.23
C THR A 200 -14.49 41.75 -29.48
N VAL A 201 -14.82 41.52 -28.20
CA VAL A 201 -15.60 42.45 -27.36
C VAL A 201 -14.91 43.81 -27.21
N PHE A 202 -13.58 43.82 -27.17
CA PHE A 202 -12.78 45.02 -26.97
C PHE A 202 -12.00 45.45 -28.22
N TRP A 203 -12.44 44.97 -29.39
CA TRP A 203 -11.83 45.28 -30.67
C TRP A 203 -11.99 46.77 -31.01
N ARG A 204 -10.87 47.45 -31.33
CA ARG A 204 -10.82 48.86 -31.77
C ARG A 204 -11.37 49.89 -30.76
N MET A 205 -11.02 49.78 -29.48
CA MET A 205 -11.20 50.91 -28.53
C MET A 205 -10.44 52.17 -28.98
N GLU A 206 -11.09 53.32 -28.96
CA GLU A 206 -10.48 54.60 -29.31
C GLU A 206 -9.67 55.16 -28.12
N TYR A 207 -8.68 56.01 -28.38
CA TYR A 207 -7.90 56.65 -27.32
C TYR A 207 -8.61 57.91 -26.82
N GLN A 208 -9.71 57.72 -26.10
CA GLN A 208 -10.46 58.80 -25.47
C GLN A 208 -10.45 58.67 -23.95
N SER A 209 -10.44 59.80 -23.24
CA SER A 209 -10.42 59.87 -21.77
C SER A 209 -11.58 59.11 -21.11
N ASN A 210 -12.71 58.97 -21.81
CA ASN A 210 -13.91 58.28 -21.34
C ASN A 210 -13.79 56.74 -21.41
N GLU A 211 -12.79 56.18 -22.09
CA GLU A 211 -12.61 54.73 -22.27
C GLU A 211 -11.63 54.08 -21.28
N VAL A 212 -11.02 54.86 -20.39
CA VAL A 212 -10.02 54.36 -19.41
C VAL A 212 -10.63 53.28 -18.51
N PHE A 213 -11.87 53.44 -18.07
CA PHE A 213 -12.56 52.46 -17.23
C PHE A 213 -12.81 51.13 -17.96
N SER A 214 -13.15 51.18 -19.24
CA SER A 214 -13.36 50.00 -20.09
C SER A 214 -12.07 49.19 -20.29
N ARG A 215 -10.93 49.87 -20.46
CA ARG A 215 -9.61 49.23 -20.58
C ARG A 215 -9.15 48.58 -19.28
N LEU A 216 -9.40 49.25 -18.15
CA LEU A 216 -9.07 48.71 -16.83
C LEU A 216 -9.94 47.48 -16.50
N SER A 217 -11.22 47.54 -16.89
CA SER A 217 -12.16 46.41 -16.79
C SER A 217 -11.71 45.23 -17.64
N PHE A 218 -11.22 45.46 -18.86
CA PHE A 218 -10.63 44.41 -19.70
C PHE A 218 -9.44 43.71 -19.03
N CYS A 219 -8.44 44.47 -18.58
CA CYS A 219 -7.27 43.90 -17.90
C CYS A 219 -7.65 43.09 -16.65
N TYR A 220 -8.61 43.59 -15.87
CA TYR A 220 -9.13 42.91 -14.69
C TYR A 220 -9.84 41.60 -15.05
N THR A 221 -10.80 41.64 -15.96
CA THR A 221 -11.60 40.47 -16.34
C THR A 221 -10.73 39.39 -16.99
N THR A 222 -9.78 39.74 -17.85
CA THR A 222 -8.85 38.77 -18.46
C THR A 222 -7.93 38.15 -17.41
N SER A 223 -7.35 38.94 -16.50
CA SER A 223 -6.47 38.42 -15.45
C SER A 223 -7.22 37.51 -14.47
N PHE A 224 -8.41 37.91 -14.06
CA PHE A 224 -9.29 37.12 -13.19
C PHE A 224 -9.68 35.80 -13.85
N TYR A 225 -10.08 35.82 -15.12
CA TYR A 225 -10.51 34.63 -15.84
C TYR A 225 -9.36 33.64 -16.08
N VAL A 226 -8.18 34.14 -16.45
CA VAL A 226 -6.97 33.32 -16.55
C VAL A 226 -6.66 32.67 -15.20
N GLY A 227 -6.70 33.44 -14.11
CA GLY A 227 -6.52 32.93 -12.75
C GLY A 227 -7.52 31.83 -12.39
N LEU A 228 -8.81 32.04 -12.67
CA LEU A 228 -9.87 31.07 -12.44
C LEU A 228 -9.65 29.78 -13.26
N THR A 229 -9.25 29.90 -14.52
CA THR A 229 -8.99 28.76 -15.41
C THR A 229 -7.82 27.93 -14.87
N PHE A 230 -6.75 28.57 -14.41
CA PHE A 230 -5.63 27.86 -13.78
C PHE A 230 -6.03 27.17 -12.47
N LEU A 231 -6.83 27.83 -11.63
CA LEU A 231 -7.29 27.29 -10.35
C LEU A 231 -8.19 26.05 -10.56
N LEU A 232 -9.18 26.15 -11.44
CA LEU A 232 -10.05 25.01 -11.81
C LEU A 232 -9.26 23.89 -12.49
N SER A 233 -8.21 24.23 -13.25
CA SER A 233 -7.34 23.22 -13.86
C SER A 233 -6.49 22.48 -12.81
N GLY A 234 -5.97 23.18 -11.81
CA GLY A 234 -5.21 22.56 -10.72
C GLY A 234 -6.05 21.59 -9.89
N VAL A 235 -7.31 21.93 -9.62
CA VAL A 235 -8.26 21.10 -8.87
C VAL A 235 -8.68 19.83 -9.63
N THR A 236 -8.69 19.86 -10.96
CA THR A 236 -9.07 18.69 -11.79
C THR A 236 -7.91 17.74 -12.08
N THR A 237 -6.67 18.15 -11.79
CA THR A 237 -5.45 17.34 -11.95
C THR A 237 -4.94 16.67 -10.67
N LEU A 238 -5.52 17.00 -9.51
CA LEU A 238 -5.26 16.37 -8.21
C LEU A 238 -6.25 15.24 -7.96
#